data_AF-A0A9E4G5Q2-F1
#
_entry.id   AF-A0A9E4G5Q2-F1
#
_cell.length_a   1.000
_cell.length_b   1.000
_cell.length_c   1.000
_cell.angle_alpha   90.00
_cell.angle_beta   90.00
_cell.angle_gamma   90.00
#
_symmetry.space_group_name_H-M   'P 1'
#
loop_
_entity.id
_entity.type
_entity.pdbx_description
1 polymer ?
#
loop_
_entity_poly.entity_id
_entity_poly.type
_entity_poly.pdbx_seq_one_letter_code
_entity_poly.pdbx_strand_id
1 'polypeptide(L)'
;MLAGILGAVAVPATAHTPYRQWQVYRQRHLVIGASREDAESYPKAKELQAFLGEHLPEASARVARARTLKRLADLLATDQLKVVLLSLDHAEALLRGRAPFAFAVSDLHALARFGNHVLCARTVFPDAHAWILAWTFAEHDQAEQPTGLPVPLHDGVELALAGAPMPPLPDDLEADASEEVEVPHQH
;
A
#
# COMPACT_ATOMS: atom_id res chain seq x y z
N MET A 1 -25.02 50.05 -11.89
CA MET A 1 -25.36 48.62 -11.78
C MET A 1 -24.15 47.85 -12.31
N LEU A 2 -23.40 47.16 -11.44
CA LEU A 2 -22.19 46.43 -11.79
C LEU A 2 -22.57 45.00 -12.20
N ALA A 3 -22.36 44.66 -13.48
CA ALA A 3 -22.54 43.31 -13.99
C ALA A 3 -21.28 42.48 -13.66
N GLY A 4 -21.42 41.56 -12.71
CA GLY A 4 -20.38 40.58 -12.37
C GLY A 4 -20.36 39.46 -13.41
N ILE A 5 -19.23 39.31 -14.10
CA ILE A 5 -18.97 38.16 -14.96
C ILE A 5 -18.51 37.01 -14.06
N LEU A 6 -19.35 35.97 -13.93
CA LEU A 6 -18.92 34.68 -13.40
C LEU A 6 -17.93 34.06 -14.38
N GLY A 7 -16.64 34.10 -14.02
CA GLY A 7 -15.62 33.27 -14.66
C GLY A 7 -15.81 31.82 -14.23
N ALA A 8 -16.38 31.00 -15.10
CA ALA A 8 -16.33 29.55 -14.95
C ALA A 8 -14.88 29.10 -15.23
N VAL A 9 -14.10 28.88 -14.17
CA VAL A 9 -12.79 28.24 -14.26
C VAL A 9 -13.05 26.75 -14.50
N ALA A 10 -12.93 26.34 -15.76
CA ALA A 10 -12.83 24.93 -16.10
C ALA A 10 -11.50 24.42 -15.57
N VAL A 11 -11.54 23.61 -14.51
CA VAL A 11 -10.39 22.85 -14.04
C VAL A 11 -10.18 21.73 -15.08
N PRO A 12 -9.06 21.70 -15.83
CA PRO A 12 -8.79 20.56 -16.68
C PRO A 12 -8.52 19.36 -15.76
N ALA A 13 -9.42 18.38 -15.80
CA ALA A 13 -9.17 17.06 -15.24
C ALA A 13 -8.05 16.42 -16.07
N THR A 14 -6.81 16.59 -15.65
CA THR A 14 -5.68 15.82 -16.16
C THR A 14 -5.81 14.40 -15.64
N ALA A 15 -6.65 13.61 -16.31
CA ALA A 15 -6.64 12.15 -16.21
C ALA A 15 -5.39 11.64 -16.93
N HIS A 16 -4.21 11.90 -16.36
CA HIS A 16 -2.99 11.19 -16.72
C HIS A 16 -2.87 10.03 -15.75
N THR A 17 -3.35 8.85 -16.15
CA THR A 17 -3.02 7.62 -15.44
C THR A 17 -1.49 7.57 -15.33
N PRO A 18 -0.89 7.40 -14.14
CA PRO A 18 0.54 7.61 -13.93
C PRO A 18 1.39 6.43 -14.44
N TYR A 19 1.19 6.02 -15.70
CA TYR A 19 1.82 4.86 -16.33
C TYR A 19 3.36 4.88 -16.24
N ARG A 20 4.00 6.05 -16.34
CA ARG A 20 5.47 6.17 -16.21
C ARG A 20 5.95 5.90 -14.79
N GLN A 21 5.16 6.26 -13.79
CA GLN A 21 5.46 6.01 -12.38
C GLN A 21 5.23 4.53 -12.02
N TRP A 22 4.28 3.87 -12.70
CA TRP A 22 4.02 2.42 -12.55
C TRP A 22 5.19 1.56 -13.04
N GLN A 23 5.94 2.04 -14.05
CA GLN A 23 7.09 1.30 -14.58
C GLN A 23 8.24 1.11 -13.58
N VAL A 24 8.31 1.87 -12.48
CA VAL A 24 9.42 1.75 -11.52
C VAL A 24 9.05 0.89 -10.30
N TYR A 25 7.75 0.70 -10.00
CA TYR A 25 7.32 -0.34 -9.06
C TYR A 25 7.75 -1.76 -9.50
N ARG A 26 8.07 -1.93 -10.79
CA ARG A 26 8.43 -3.19 -11.48
C ARG A 26 9.43 -4.11 -10.79
N GLN A 27 10.21 -3.63 -9.82
CA GLN A 27 11.36 -4.37 -9.31
C GLN A 27 11.15 -5.03 -7.93
N ARG A 28 9.98 -4.87 -7.28
CA ARG A 28 9.75 -5.49 -5.95
C ARG A 28 8.48 -6.34 -5.88
N HIS A 29 8.66 -7.55 -5.34
CA HIS A 29 7.55 -8.44 -4.99
C HIS A 29 6.85 -7.91 -3.74
N LEU A 30 5.63 -7.43 -3.88
CA LEU A 30 4.80 -7.07 -2.74
C LEU A 30 4.38 -8.34 -1.99
N VAL A 31 4.90 -8.54 -0.78
CA VAL A 31 4.50 -9.66 0.07
C VAL A 31 3.49 -9.19 1.10
N ILE A 32 2.26 -9.71 1.01
CA ILE A 32 1.16 -9.46 1.94
C ILE A 32 1.13 -10.60 2.95
N GLY A 33 1.43 -10.30 4.20
CA GLY A 33 1.31 -11.29 5.27
C GLY A 33 -0.12 -11.41 5.78
N ALA A 34 -0.56 -12.64 6.01
CA ALA A 34 -1.81 -12.94 6.70
C ALA A 34 -1.55 -14.04 7.74
N SER A 35 -2.41 -14.16 8.76
CA SER A 35 -2.27 -15.19 9.79
C SER A 35 -3.24 -16.35 9.55
N ARG A 36 -2.86 -17.56 9.98
CA ARG A 36 -3.80 -18.70 10.06
C ARG A 36 -4.76 -18.59 11.24
N GLU A 37 -4.35 -17.91 12.32
CA GLU A 37 -5.20 -17.68 13.50
C GLU A 37 -6.27 -16.62 13.24
N ASP A 38 -6.04 -15.75 12.26
CA ASP A 38 -7.03 -14.83 11.72
C ASP A 38 -7.65 -15.45 10.46
N ALA A 39 -8.71 -16.23 10.66
CA ALA A 39 -9.28 -17.11 9.64
C ALA A 39 -9.77 -16.36 8.38
N GLU A 40 -10.18 -15.10 8.53
CA GLU A 40 -10.67 -14.27 7.44
C GLU A 40 -9.54 -13.53 6.70
N SER A 41 -8.44 -13.22 7.39
CA SER A 41 -7.30 -12.51 6.78
C SER A 41 -6.67 -13.27 5.61
N TYR A 42 -6.56 -14.60 5.66
CA TYR A 42 -5.88 -15.36 4.61
C TYR A 42 -6.68 -15.45 3.29
N PRO A 43 -7.98 -15.79 3.28
CA PRO A 43 -8.81 -15.67 2.09
C PRO A 43 -8.82 -14.26 1.51
N LYS A 44 -8.96 -13.23 2.36
CA LYS A 44 -8.97 -11.83 1.91
C LYS A 44 -7.63 -11.42 1.28
N ALA A 45 -6.51 -11.87 1.84
CA ALA A 45 -5.19 -11.63 1.25
C ALA A 45 -5.04 -12.30 -0.13
N LYS A 46 -5.67 -13.46 -0.35
CA LYS A 46 -5.69 -14.15 -1.65
C LYS A 46 -6.54 -13.41 -2.68
N GLU A 47 -7.68 -12.85 -2.28
CA GLU A 47 -8.50 -11.97 -3.12
C GLU A 47 -7.70 -10.72 -3.50
N LEU A 48 -7.04 -10.08 -2.53
CA LEU A 48 -6.19 -8.93 -2.76
C LEU A 48 -5.01 -9.24 -3.69
N GLN A 49 -4.40 -10.41 -3.54
CA GLN A 49 -3.37 -10.88 -4.47
C GLN A 49 -3.89 -11.00 -5.90
N ALA A 50 -5.10 -11.56 -6.09
CA ALA A 50 -5.68 -11.71 -7.41
C ALA A 50 -5.99 -10.34 -8.03
N PHE A 51 -6.61 -9.45 -7.25
CA PHE A 51 -6.89 -8.07 -7.65
C PHE A 51 -5.61 -7.33 -8.07
N LEU A 52 -4.58 -7.36 -7.23
CA LEU A 52 -3.30 -6.72 -7.56
C LEU A 52 -2.62 -7.41 -8.74
N GLY A 53 -2.79 -8.72 -8.94
CA GLY A 53 -2.28 -9.40 -10.13
C GLY A 53 -2.95 -8.94 -11.43
N GLU A 54 -4.20 -8.48 -11.37
CA GLU A 54 -4.95 -7.96 -12.51
C GLU A 54 -4.66 -6.47 -12.76
N HIS A 55 -4.67 -5.66 -11.70
CA HIS A 55 -4.64 -4.20 -11.79
C HIS A 55 -3.27 -3.58 -11.51
N LEU A 56 -2.37 -4.33 -10.89
CA LEU A 56 -0.98 -3.93 -10.61
C LEU A 56 -0.02 -5.11 -10.80
N PRO A 57 0.00 -5.76 -11.99
CA PRO A 57 0.76 -6.99 -12.22
C PRO A 57 2.26 -6.83 -11.94
N GLU A 58 2.80 -5.63 -12.16
CA GLU A 58 4.18 -5.26 -11.86
C GLU A 58 4.53 -5.43 -10.38
N ALA A 59 3.55 -5.34 -9.47
CA ALA A 59 3.78 -5.56 -8.05
C ALA A 59 4.10 -7.00 -7.70
N SER A 60 3.79 -7.95 -8.61
CA SER A 60 4.04 -9.38 -8.43
C SER A 60 3.62 -9.84 -7.03
N ALA A 61 2.40 -9.44 -6.64
CA ALA A 61 1.92 -9.57 -5.28
C ALA A 61 1.87 -11.05 -4.86
N ARG A 62 2.31 -11.34 -3.64
CA ARG A 62 2.32 -12.68 -3.06
C ARG A 62 1.77 -12.66 -1.64
N VAL A 63 1.09 -13.75 -1.27
CA VAL A 63 0.62 -13.93 0.10
C VAL A 63 1.60 -14.80 0.88
N ALA A 64 2.07 -14.29 2.01
CA ALA A 64 2.82 -15.05 3.00
C ALA A 64 1.90 -15.44 4.17
N ARG A 65 1.83 -16.73 4.49
CA ARG A 65 0.95 -17.22 5.56
C ARG A 65 1.71 -17.47 6.86
N ALA A 66 1.51 -16.55 7.81
CA ALA A 66 1.71 -16.67 9.25
C ALA A 66 1.11 -17.95 9.85
N ARG A 67 1.87 -18.78 10.60
CA ARG A 67 1.25 -19.82 11.45
C ARG A 67 0.47 -19.21 12.61
N THR A 68 0.99 -18.13 13.18
CA THR A 68 0.42 -17.43 14.34
C THR A 68 0.50 -15.91 14.13
N LEU A 69 -0.36 -15.16 14.85
CA LEU A 69 -0.33 -13.70 14.89
C LEU A 69 1.00 -13.19 15.45
N LYS A 70 1.54 -13.86 16.48
CA LYS A 70 2.87 -13.53 17.00
C LYS A 70 3.95 -13.63 15.92
N ARG A 71 3.96 -14.71 15.13
CA ARG A 71 4.97 -14.87 14.06
C ARG A 71 4.80 -13.80 12.98
N LEU A 72 3.58 -13.43 12.65
CA LEU A 72 3.29 -12.33 11.71
C LEU A 72 3.85 -11.00 12.23
N ALA A 73 3.62 -10.69 13.51
CA ALA A 73 4.17 -9.51 14.17
C ALA A 73 5.71 -9.53 14.24
N ASP A 74 6.32 -10.68 14.56
CA ASP A 74 7.79 -10.83 14.58
C ASP A 74 8.39 -10.52 13.19
N LEU A 75 7.76 -11.02 12.11
CA LEU A 75 8.21 -10.78 10.74
C LEU A 75 8.10 -9.31 10.35
N LEU A 76 7.01 -8.65 10.75
CA LEU A 76 6.80 -7.22 10.49
C LEU A 76 7.81 -6.36 11.26
N ALA A 77 7.98 -6.62 12.56
CA ALA A 77 8.88 -5.87 13.43
C ALA A 77 10.35 -6.01 13.01
N THR A 78 10.74 -7.18 12.50
CA THR A 78 12.09 -7.44 11.98
C THR A 78 12.24 -7.11 10.50
N ASP A 79 11.24 -6.45 9.90
CA ASP A 79 11.29 -5.93 8.53
C ASP A 79 11.45 -7.02 7.44
N GLN A 80 11.27 -8.30 7.82
CA GLN A 80 11.22 -9.45 6.92
C GLN A 80 9.91 -9.48 6.11
N LEU A 81 8.90 -8.76 6.59
CA LEU A 81 7.63 -8.54 5.93
C LEU A 81 7.28 -7.06 6.03
N LYS A 82 6.89 -6.45 4.91
CA LYS A 82 6.61 -5.01 4.83
C LYS A 82 5.14 -4.67 5.01
N VAL A 83 4.24 -5.58 4.61
CA VAL A 83 2.80 -5.37 4.56
C VAL A 83 2.07 -6.55 5.18
N VAL A 84 1.08 -6.28 6.03
CA VAL A 84 0.23 -7.27 6.70
C VAL A 84 -1.24 -6.93 6.51
N LEU A 85 -2.09 -7.94 6.41
CA LEU A 85 -3.54 -7.80 6.51
C LEU A 85 -4.00 -8.36 7.85
N LEU A 86 -4.68 -7.53 8.64
CA LEU A 86 -5.16 -7.85 9.99
C LEU A 86 -6.62 -7.44 10.13
N SER A 87 -7.36 -8.11 11.02
CA SER A 87 -8.61 -7.54 11.52
C SER A 87 -8.37 -6.18 12.20
N LEU A 88 -9.39 -5.33 12.29
CA LEU A 88 -9.29 -4.03 12.98
C LEU A 88 -8.84 -4.21 14.44
N ASP A 89 -9.40 -5.21 15.14
CA ASP A 89 -9.03 -5.52 16.52
C ASP A 89 -7.56 -5.96 16.66
N HIS A 90 -7.06 -6.78 15.73
CA HIS A 90 -5.67 -7.22 15.74
C HIS A 90 -4.71 -6.08 15.39
N ALA A 91 -5.06 -5.19 14.45
CA ALA A 91 -4.26 -4.01 14.15
C ALA A 91 -4.16 -3.09 15.37
N GLU A 92 -5.27 -2.86 16.07
CA GLU A 92 -5.30 -2.05 17.30
C GLU A 92 -4.48 -2.69 18.42
N ALA A 93 -4.61 -4.01 18.61
CA ALA A 93 -3.85 -4.77 19.59
C ALA A 93 -2.35 -4.74 19.29
N LEU A 94 -1.95 -4.87 18.01
CA LEU A 94 -0.55 -4.81 17.60
C LEU A 94 0.05 -3.42 17.79
N LEU A 95 -0.67 -2.36 17.42
CA LEU A 95 -0.22 -0.97 17.63
C LEU A 95 0.03 -0.68 19.12
N ARG A 96 -0.82 -1.22 20.00
CA ARG A 96 -0.75 -0.97 21.45
C ARG A 96 0.02 -2.03 22.24
N GLY A 97 0.55 -3.06 21.57
CA GLY A 97 1.25 -4.17 22.21
C GLY A 97 0.40 -4.96 23.21
N ARG A 98 -0.87 -5.17 22.89
CA ARG A 98 -1.79 -5.97 23.70
C ARG A 98 -1.86 -7.40 23.18
N ALA A 99 -2.35 -8.30 24.04
CA ALA A 99 -2.63 -9.69 23.66
C ALA A 99 -3.44 -9.75 22.35
N PRO A 100 -3.12 -10.66 21.42
CA PRO A 100 -2.18 -11.78 21.56
C PRO A 100 -0.70 -11.41 21.31
N PHE A 101 -0.37 -10.14 21.07
CA PHE A 101 0.99 -9.68 20.82
C PHE A 101 1.75 -9.41 22.11
N ALA A 102 3.05 -9.68 22.10
CA ALA A 102 3.94 -9.49 23.25
C ALA A 102 4.63 -8.12 23.26
N PHE A 103 4.50 -7.35 22.17
CA PHE A 103 5.12 -6.05 21.98
C PHE A 103 4.27 -5.21 21.02
N ALA A 104 4.49 -3.89 21.06
CA ALA A 104 3.87 -2.95 20.15
C ALA A 104 4.70 -2.75 18.87
N VAL A 105 4.03 -2.53 17.74
CA VAL A 105 4.64 -1.97 16.52
C VAL A 105 4.13 -0.55 16.40
N SER A 106 4.86 0.40 17.00
CA SER A 106 4.41 1.80 17.16
C SER A 106 4.38 2.59 15.86
N ASP A 107 5.06 2.11 14.82
CA ASP A 107 5.13 2.72 13.49
C ASP A 107 4.16 2.05 12.50
N LEU A 108 3.14 1.33 12.97
CA LEU A 108 2.12 0.69 12.16
C LEU A 108 1.10 1.70 11.61
N HIS A 109 0.94 1.73 10.28
CA HIS A 109 0.05 2.62 9.55
C HIS A 109 -0.84 1.84 8.58
N ALA A 110 -2.07 2.31 8.38
CA ALA A 110 -3.01 1.76 7.41
C ALA A 110 -2.66 2.19 5.98
N LEU A 111 -2.78 1.24 5.06
CA LEU A 111 -2.72 1.43 3.62
C LEU A 111 -4.10 1.43 2.98
N ALA A 112 -5.01 0.57 3.46
CA ALA A 112 -6.36 0.44 2.93
C ALA A 112 -7.28 -0.30 3.92
N ARG A 113 -8.58 -0.04 3.85
CA ARG A 113 -9.62 -0.70 4.65
C ARG A 113 -10.48 -1.62 3.78
N PHE A 114 -10.77 -2.81 4.29
CA PHE A 114 -11.62 -3.83 3.66
C PHE A 114 -12.56 -4.45 4.70
N GLY A 115 -13.74 -3.88 4.91
CA GLY A 115 -14.68 -4.30 5.95
C GLY A 115 -14.06 -4.22 7.34
N ASN A 116 -13.98 -5.38 8.00
CA ASN A 116 -13.33 -5.52 9.32
C ASN A 116 -11.82 -5.80 9.24
N HIS A 117 -11.21 -5.61 8.07
CA HIS A 117 -9.77 -5.79 7.87
C HIS A 117 -9.11 -4.50 7.43
N VAL A 118 -7.84 -4.36 7.79
CA VAL A 118 -6.99 -3.26 7.39
C VAL A 118 -5.67 -3.81 6.90
N LEU A 119 -5.26 -3.35 5.72
CA LEU A 119 -3.92 -3.57 5.19
C LEU A 119 -3.02 -2.55 5.87
N CYS A 120 -1.98 -3.01 6.56
CA CYS A 120 -1.06 -2.16 7.29
C CYS A 120 0.38 -2.36 6.83
N ALA A 121 1.19 -1.32 6.97
CA ALA A 121 2.63 -1.35 6.82
C ALA A 121 3.30 -0.55 7.95
N ARG A 122 4.61 -0.68 8.06
CA ARG A 122 5.41 0.22 8.91
C ARG A 122 5.72 1.52 8.15
N THR A 123 6.03 2.62 8.83
CA THR A 123 6.41 3.89 8.19
C THR A 123 7.65 3.81 7.30
N VAL A 124 8.48 2.77 7.48
CA VAL A 124 9.62 2.49 6.58
C VAL A 124 9.18 2.00 5.20
N PHE A 125 7.89 1.70 5.00
CA PHE A 125 7.34 1.39 3.70
C PHE A 125 7.29 2.67 2.85
N PRO A 126 7.78 2.67 1.60
CA PRO A 126 7.90 3.90 0.83
C PRO A 126 6.56 4.59 0.55
N ASP A 127 6.50 5.91 0.72
CA ASP A 127 5.29 6.70 0.46
C ASP A 127 4.79 6.56 -0.98
N ALA A 128 5.69 6.52 -1.96
CA ALA A 128 5.31 6.29 -3.36
C ALA A 128 4.58 4.96 -3.54
N HIS A 129 5.00 3.91 -2.84
CA HIS A 129 4.35 2.60 -2.91
C HIS A 129 2.98 2.61 -2.20
N ALA A 130 2.89 3.27 -1.04
CA ALA A 130 1.63 3.45 -0.34
C ALA A 130 0.63 4.26 -1.18
N TRP A 131 1.10 5.30 -1.86
CA TRP A 131 0.34 6.12 -2.80
C TRP A 131 -0.20 5.30 -3.97
N ILE A 132 0.65 4.47 -4.61
CA ILE A 132 0.25 3.62 -5.74
C ILE A 132 -0.85 2.64 -5.32
N LEU A 133 -0.69 1.98 -4.16
CA LEU A 133 -1.70 1.06 -3.65
C LEU A 133 -3.03 1.78 -3.38
N ALA A 134 -3.00 2.90 -2.67
CA ALA A 134 -4.19 3.69 -2.37
C ALA A 134 -4.91 4.18 -3.63
N TRP A 135 -4.16 4.71 -4.60
CA TRP A 135 -4.70 5.13 -5.89
C TRP A 135 -5.35 3.96 -6.62
N THR A 136 -4.67 2.82 -6.73
CA THR A 136 -5.17 1.63 -7.43
C THR A 136 -6.46 1.11 -6.78
N PHE A 137 -6.53 1.07 -5.45
CA PHE A 137 -7.75 0.65 -4.76
C PHE A 137 -8.91 1.63 -4.95
N ALA A 138 -8.63 2.94 -4.94
CA ALA A 138 -9.64 3.97 -5.14
C ALA A 138 -10.17 3.98 -6.59
N GLU A 139 -9.30 3.83 -7.58
CA GLU A 139 -9.67 3.79 -9.01
C GLU A 139 -10.61 2.63 -9.34
N HIS A 140 -10.51 1.52 -8.59
CA HIS A 140 -11.30 0.31 -8.80
C HIS A 140 -12.35 0.02 -7.72
N ASP A 141 -12.66 1.01 -6.87
CA ASP A 141 -13.64 0.91 -5.77
C ASP A 141 -13.45 -0.35 -4.90
N GLN A 142 -12.19 -0.72 -4.65
CA GLN A 142 -11.84 -1.93 -3.90
C GLN A 142 -11.67 -1.70 -2.39
N ALA A 143 -11.32 -0.48 -2.00
CA ALA A 143 -11.11 -0.13 -0.60
C ALA A 143 -12.20 0.82 -0.11
N GLU A 144 -12.62 0.60 1.14
CA GLU A 144 -13.51 1.51 1.83
C GLU A 144 -12.80 2.82 2.19
N GLN A 145 -13.60 3.87 2.40
CA GLN A 145 -13.11 5.12 2.98
C GLN A 145 -12.38 4.83 4.31
N PRO A 146 -11.19 5.43 4.55
CA PRO A 146 -10.32 5.11 5.69
C PRO A 146 -10.81 5.75 7.00
N THR A 147 -12.08 5.59 7.31
CA THR A 147 -12.72 6.08 8.53
C THR A 147 -12.68 5.02 9.62
N GLY A 148 -12.63 5.44 10.89
CA GLY A 148 -12.67 4.53 12.04
C GLY A 148 -11.49 3.55 12.12
N LEU A 149 -10.33 3.92 11.57
CA LEU A 149 -9.14 3.08 11.58
C LEU A 149 -8.54 3.01 13.00
N PRO A 150 -8.09 1.83 13.46
CA PRO A 150 -7.43 1.65 14.75
C PRO A 150 -5.95 2.11 14.74
N VAL A 151 -5.42 2.37 13.55
CA VAL A 151 -4.04 2.79 13.28
C VAL A 151 -4.07 4.08 12.45
N PRO A 152 -3.05 4.96 12.57
CA PRO A 152 -2.93 6.13 11.71
C PRO A 152 -2.86 5.74 10.23
N LEU A 153 -3.26 6.65 9.35
CA LEU A 153 -3.17 6.45 7.90
C LEU A 153 -1.75 6.74 7.43
N HIS A 154 -1.24 5.97 6.46
CA HIS A 154 0.12 6.19 5.93
C HIS A 154 0.19 7.48 5.11
N ASP A 155 1.27 8.25 5.23
CA ASP A 155 1.44 9.55 4.57
C ASP A 155 1.23 9.46 3.04
N GLY A 156 1.85 8.49 2.36
CA GLY A 156 1.57 8.21 0.95
C GLY A 156 0.10 7.96 0.59
N VAL A 157 -0.69 7.36 1.49
CA VAL A 157 -2.13 7.14 1.29
C VAL A 157 -2.91 8.45 1.48
N GLU A 158 -2.56 9.24 2.49
CA GLU A 158 -3.13 10.58 2.69
C GLU A 158 -2.95 11.44 1.46
N LEU A 159 -1.75 11.43 0.87
CA LEU A 159 -1.44 12.14 -0.37
C LEU A 159 -2.30 11.65 -1.55
N ALA A 160 -2.46 10.34 -1.72
CA ALA A 160 -3.28 9.79 -2.80
C ALA A 160 -4.75 10.21 -2.68
N LEU A 161 -5.32 10.13 -1.48
CA LEU A 161 -6.71 10.51 -1.23
C LEU A 161 -6.94 12.01 -1.35
N ALA A 162 -5.93 12.83 -1.06
CA ALA A 162 -5.96 14.27 -1.29
C ALA A 162 -5.84 14.64 -2.78
N GLY A 163 -5.60 13.67 -3.68
CA GLY A 163 -5.31 13.92 -5.09
C GLY A 163 -3.97 14.61 -5.32
N ALA A 164 -3.06 14.53 -4.33
CA ALA A 164 -1.71 15.08 -4.45
C ALA A 164 -0.88 14.22 -5.42
N PRO A 165 0.13 14.82 -6.09
CA PRO A 165 1.01 14.06 -6.96
C PRO A 165 1.76 12.97 -6.17
N MET A 166 2.08 11.87 -6.85
CA MET A 166 2.83 10.77 -6.25
C MET A 166 4.19 11.27 -5.72
N PRO A 167 4.59 10.87 -4.50
CA PRO A 167 5.92 11.11 -3.97
C PRO A 167 7.03 10.56 -4.87
N PRO A 168 8.27 11.07 -4.75
CA PRO A 168 9.41 10.48 -5.43
C PRO A 168 9.61 9.03 -4.96
N LEU A 169 10.11 8.19 -5.87
CA LEU A 169 10.49 6.83 -5.54
C LEU A 169 11.78 6.86 -4.71
N PRO A 170 11.97 5.93 -3.77
CA PRO A 170 13.19 5.89 -2.97
C PRO A 170 14.42 5.61 -3.86
N ASP A 171 15.55 6.22 -3.52
CA ASP A 171 16.79 6.25 -4.32
C ASP A 171 17.36 4.87 -4.65
N ASP A 172 17.08 3.86 -3.81
CA ASP A 172 17.48 2.46 -4.01
C ASP A 172 16.72 1.79 -5.17
N LEU A 173 15.73 2.46 -5.77
CA LEU A 173 15.00 2.01 -6.95
C LEU A 173 15.48 2.68 -8.25
N GLU A 174 16.16 3.82 -8.20
CA GLU A 174 16.70 4.47 -9.40
C GLU A 174 18.00 3.80 -9.88
N ALA A 175 18.77 3.20 -8.97
CA ALA A 175 20.03 2.54 -9.27
C ALA A 175 19.87 1.27 -10.12
N ASP A 176 18.88 0.41 -9.82
CA ASP A 176 18.65 -0.85 -10.54
C ASP A 176 17.98 -0.62 -11.92
N ALA A 177 17.31 0.51 -12.14
CA ALA A 177 16.72 0.86 -13.43
C ALA A 177 17.76 1.38 -14.46
N SER A 178 18.99 1.66 -13.99
CA SER A 178 20.07 2.21 -14.81
C SER A 178 20.98 1.13 -15.44
N GLU A 179 20.81 -0.16 -15.10
CA GLU A 179 21.70 -1.26 -15.52
C GLU A 179 21.17 -2.17 -16.66
N GLU A 180 20.06 -1.83 -17.33
CA GLU A 180 19.65 -2.41 -18.62
C GLU A 180 19.56 -1.25 -19.65
N VAL A 181 20.35 -1.12 -20.73
CA VAL A 181 20.92 -2.09 -21.66
C VAL A 181 22.12 -1.44 -22.37
N GLU A 182 23.33 -1.96 -22.20
CA GLU A 182 24.40 -1.81 -23.21
C GLU A 182 24.44 -3.11 -24.03
N VAL A 183 23.78 -3.10 -25.20
CA VAL A 183 23.89 -4.20 -26.16
C VAL A 183 25.30 -4.12 -26.74
N PRO A 184 26.15 -5.16 -26.64
CA PRO A 184 27.46 -5.10 -27.26
C PRO A 184 27.28 -5.16 -28.78
N HIS A 185 27.56 -4.04 -29.45
CA HIS A 185 27.76 -4.03 -30.89
C HIS A 185 29.04 -4.82 -31.18
N GLN A 186 28.88 -6.05 -31.66
CA GLN A 186 29.98 -6.79 -32.27
C GLN A 186 30.30 -6.19 -33.64
N HIS A 187 31.57 -5.88 -33.87
CA HIS A 187 32.18 -5.61 -35.17
C HIS A 187 33.34 -6.57 -35.40
#